data_AF-A0A194PJV2-F1
#
_entry.id   AF-A0A194PJV2-F1
#
_cell.length_a   1.000
_cell.length_b   1.000
_cell.length_c   1.000
_cell.angle_alpha   90.00
_cell.angle_beta   90.00
_cell.angle_gamma   90.00
#
_symmetry.space_group_name_H-M   'P 1'
#
loop_
_entity.id
_entity.type
_entity.pdbx_description
1 polymer ?
#
loop_
_entity_poly.entity_id
_entity_poly.type
_entity_poly.pdbx_seq_one_letter_code
_entity_poly.pdbx_strand_id
1 'polypeptide(L)'
;WKHFLGEVISSDKLLYLQKRHPTLQNVSQTQIDYVLKILEKFGITAQDACNDPHVFCMNAISMDNYGEILKECCFVNILPKYIIRYHTLVKSRTIANLKKEGILRENLNLEEVLHNCFKDWPEKEQKLNNFSDKSTSILTVRTSVLEKYLAWRLSVTEDEFKSYCKNYLPLRHRPMCDITEALHLAQNVIKFDVANIRRNGFIISSDPVNTKLIIENVDSLAGYNILEAIRMEPAILKNNYNALLEIREILQEYGINEEAQRRCLRVYCMRAQTVRERLDQLKELKEYQILSSHPRVLSMVVHKRKMLTRLEKIQSAKKQCYSLNNLVSSRKIFNNYINSFGNKVCGRDMTILIASSIQMKEEDKNSNSTKLKEDRYTNLKKAVLSQLKKHKYWLHSSLYIINENLQYLNKKFYGEVIVNNCQILLYPLAETQRYMEYFLKKRNHTIKANDIDIDLDGGYNSLNYAQLTDDQILSLALYEIEKRYHFSGDGIWSHQEGAKDTQTLKQQSQNN
;
A
#
# COMPACT_ATOMS: atom_id res chain seq x y z
N TRP A 1 -8.11 15.94 41.08
CA TRP A 1 -8.63 16.47 42.35
C TRP A 1 -7.58 16.56 43.43
N LYS A 2 -7.20 15.51 44.17
CA LYS A 2 -6.24 15.64 45.29
C LYS A 2 -4.97 16.43 44.97
N HIS A 3 -4.36 16.16 43.81
CA HIS A 3 -3.16 16.87 43.34
C HIS A 3 -3.40 18.35 42.96
N PHE A 4 -4.58 18.69 42.44
CA PHE A 4 -4.85 20.01 41.82
C PHE A 4 -5.78 20.92 42.63
N LEU A 5 -6.58 20.35 43.52
CA LEU A 5 -7.60 21.03 44.32
C LEU A 5 -7.37 20.85 45.82
N GLY A 6 -6.41 20.01 46.23
CA GLY A 6 -6.24 19.62 47.64
C GLY A 6 -7.38 18.76 48.21
N GLU A 7 -8.48 18.59 47.46
CA GLU A 7 -9.67 17.88 47.89
C GLU A 7 -9.60 16.37 47.59
N VAL A 8 -9.98 15.56 48.58
CA VAL A 8 -10.29 14.14 48.40
C VAL A 8 -11.75 14.05 47.96
N ILE A 9 -11.98 13.45 46.79
CA ILE A 9 -13.34 13.23 46.27
C ILE A 9 -14.05 12.25 47.21
N SER A 10 -15.24 12.60 47.68
CA SER A 10 -16.05 11.67 48.48
C SER A 10 -16.39 10.40 47.70
N SER A 11 -16.53 9.27 48.40
CA SER A 11 -16.84 7.97 47.79
C SER A 11 -18.12 8.03 46.93
N ASP A 12 -19.13 8.76 47.37
CA ASP A 12 -20.40 8.93 46.64
C ASP A 12 -20.24 9.73 45.35
N LYS A 13 -19.43 10.81 45.39
CA LYS A 13 -19.14 11.64 44.20
C LYS A 13 -18.27 10.88 43.20
N LEU A 14 -17.34 10.06 43.68
CA LEU A 14 -16.56 9.16 42.83
C LEU A 14 -17.45 8.15 42.12
N LEU A 15 -18.36 7.49 42.85
CA LEU A 15 -19.29 6.49 42.30
C LEU A 15 -20.24 7.13 41.26
N TYR A 16 -20.73 8.35 41.53
CA TYR A 16 -21.52 9.12 40.58
C TYR A 16 -20.75 9.45 39.29
N LEU A 17 -19.50 9.92 39.41
CA LEU A 17 -18.66 10.23 38.26
C LEU A 17 -18.32 8.99 37.43
N GLN A 18 -18.04 7.86 38.09
CA GLN A 18 -17.79 6.58 37.41
C GLN A 18 -19.03 6.10 36.65
N LYS A 19 -20.23 6.25 37.22
CA LYS A 19 -21.49 5.90 36.55
C LYS A 19 -21.76 6.80 35.33
N ARG A 20 -21.45 8.09 35.42
CA ARG A 20 -21.70 9.08 34.36
C ARG A 20 -20.62 9.07 33.27
N HIS A 21 -19.39 8.73 33.62
CA HIS A 21 -18.21 8.75 32.76
C HIS A 21 -17.34 7.51 33.02
N PRO A 22 -17.78 6.31 32.58
CA PRO A 22 -17.11 5.05 32.90
C PRO A 22 -15.66 4.99 32.35
N THR A 23 -15.38 5.72 31.27
CA THR A 23 -14.05 5.77 30.65
C THR A 23 -13.01 6.53 31.47
N LEU A 24 -13.41 7.33 32.47
CA LEU A 24 -12.47 8.04 33.35
C LEU A 24 -11.52 7.10 34.09
N GLN A 25 -11.95 5.87 34.41
CA GLN A 25 -11.11 4.88 35.09
C GLN A 25 -9.91 4.44 34.25
N ASN A 26 -9.99 4.58 32.92
CA ASN A 26 -8.98 4.09 31.98
C ASN A 26 -8.07 5.22 31.47
N VAL A 27 -8.26 6.45 31.93
CA VAL A 27 -7.44 7.60 31.50
C VAL A 27 -6.10 7.54 32.23
N SER A 28 -5.01 7.44 31.48
CA SER A 28 -3.66 7.44 32.05
C SER A 28 -3.22 8.83 32.50
N GLN A 29 -2.26 8.91 33.42
CA GLN A 29 -1.72 10.20 33.88
C GLN A 29 -1.14 11.03 32.72
N THR A 30 -0.44 10.38 31.79
CA THR A 30 0.11 11.06 30.59
C THR A 30 -0.98 11.67 29.71
N GLN A 31 -2.14 11.00 29.60
CA GLN A 31 -3.29 11.54 28.86
C GLN A 31 -3.90 12.74 29.58
N ILE A 32 -3.98 12.71 30.91
CA ILE A 32 -4.45 13.85 31.72
C ILE A 32 -3.54 15.06 31.50
N ASP A 33 -2.22 14.88 31.62
CA ASP A 33 -1.26 15.97 31.48
C ASP A 33 -1.30 16.58 30.07
N TYR A 34 -1.48 15.75 29.04
CA TYR A 34 -1.65 16.21 27.67
C TYR A 34 -2.95 16.99 27.46
N VAL A 35 -4.07 16.52 27.99
CA VAL A 35 -5.36 17.21 27.92
C VAL A 35 -5.29 18.56 28.64
N LEU A 36 -4.66 18.63 29.81
CA LEU A 36 -4.49 19.88 30.55
C LEU A 36 -3.67 20.90 29.76
N LYS A 37 -2.58 20.48 29.10
CA LYS A 37 -1.79 21.36 28.22
C LYS A 37 -2.61 21.93 27.06
N ILE A 38 -3.54 21.17 26.50
CA ILE A 38 -4.44 21.68 25.46
C ILE A 38 -5.41 22.72 26.05
N LEU A 39 -6.04 22.40 27.19
CA LEU A 39 -7.02 23.28 27.83
C LEU A 39 -6.40 24.62 28.27
N GLU A 40 -5.14 24.59 28.72
CA GLU A 40 -4.37 25.78 29.10
C GLU A 40 -4.25 26.80 27.94
N LYS A 41 -4.15 26.35 26.68
CA LYS A 41 -4.14 27.23 25.50
C LYS A 41 -5.37 28.15 25.39
N PHE A 42 -6.48 27.72 26.00
CA PHE A 42 -7.76 28.43 25.99
C PHE A 42 -8.07 29.12 27.32
N GLY A 43 -7.09 29.20 28.24
CA GLY A 43 -7.26 29.83 29.55
C GLY A 43 -8.05 28.98 30.55
N ILE A 44 -8.24 27.69 30.29
CA ILE A 44 -8.97 26.78 31.18
C ILE A 44 -7.99 26.19 32.19
N THR A 45 -8.24 26.42 33.47
CA THR A 45 -7.37 25.90 34.54
C THR A 45 -7.64 24.42 34.84
N ALA A 46 -6.69 23.76 35.51
CA ALA A 46 -6.90 22.39 35.99
C ALA A 46 -8.10 22.27 36.94
N GLN A 47 -8.41 23.34 37.69
CA GLN A 47 -9.58 23.43 38.54
C GLN A 47 -10.87 23.45 37.72
N ASP A 48 -10.94 24.27 36.67
CA ASP A 48 -12.08 24.32 35.76
C ASP A 48 -12.31 22.97 35.08
N ALA A 49 -11.24 22.32 34.62
CA ALA A 49 -11.29 20.99 34.01
C ALA A 49 -11.81 19.92 34.99
N CYS A 50 -11.44 20.01 36.27
CA CYS A 50 -11.98 19.13 37.32
C CYS A 50 -13.47 19.37 37.59
N ASN A 51 -14.01 20.56 37.31
CA ASN A 51 -15.44 20.81 37.48
C ASN A 51 -16.29 20.15 36.37
N ASP A 52 -15.70 19.90 35.21
CA ASP A 52 -16.35 19.24 34.07
C ASP A 52 -15.49 18.04 33.57
N PRO A 53 -15.45 16.91 34.30
CA PRO A 53 -14.49 15.81 34.06
C PRO A 53 -14.59 15.15 32.69
N HIS A 54 -15.69 15.35 31.99
CA HIS A 54 -15.89 14.78 30.66
C HIS A 54 -14.81 15.22 29.65
N VAL A 55 -14.16 16.37 29.86
CA VAL A 55 -13.06 16.82 28.98
C VAL A 55 -11.91 15.81 28.91
N PHE A 56 -11.65 15.06 29.99
CA PHE A 56 -10.60 14.04 30.02
C PHE A 56 -10.96 12.78 29.22
N CYS A 57 -12.25 12.59 28.90
CA CYS A 57 -12.75 11.48 28.09
C CYS A 57 -12.84 11.83 26.61
N MET A 58 -12.65 13.09 26.22
CA MET A 58 -12.77 13.54 24.84
C MET A 58 -11.54 13.15 24.02
N ASN A 59 -11.73 13.02 22.70
CA ASN A 59 -10.59 12.92 21.80
C ASN A 59 -9.80 14.24 21.81
N ALA A 60 -8.51 14.17 22.13
CA ALA A 60 -7.67 15.35 22.32
C ALA A 60 -7.55 16.23 21.06
N ILE A 61 -7.51 15.63 19.87
CA ILE A 61 -7.46 16.37 18.60
C ILE A 61 -8.78 17.12 18.37
N SER A 62 -9.91 16.45 18.58
CA SER A 62 -11.22 17.10 18.49
C SER A 62 -11.35 18.22 19.51
N MET A 63 -10.86 18.02 20.73
CA MET A 63 -10.87 19.03 21.80
C MET A 63 -10.08 20.28 21.43
N ASP A 64 -8.85 20.12 20.92
CA ASP A 64 -8.00 21.22 20.45
C ASP A 64 -8.68 21.99 19.30
N ASN A 65 -9.20 21.28 18.30
CA ASN A 65 -9.95 21.87 17.19
C ASN A 65 -11.19 22.65 17.67
N TYR A 66 -11.95 22.10 18.63
CA TYR A 66 -13.13 22.77 19.14
C TYR A 66 -12.76 24.05 19.89
N GLY A 67 -11.71 24.02 20.72
CA GLY A 67 -11.21 25.19 21.41
C GLY A 67 -10.76 26.29 20.43
N GLU A 68 -9.96 25.95 19.42
CA GLU A 68 -9.50 26.90 18.40
C GLU A 68 -10.67 27.50 17.62
N ILE A 69 -11.69 26.70 17.27
CA ILE A 69 -12.88 27.23 16.58
C ILE A 69 -13.67 28.20 17.47
N LEU A 70 -13.82 27.91 18.76
CA LEU A 70 -14.50 28.83 19.70
C LEU A 70 -13.72 30.14 19.83
N LYS A 71 -12.39 30.08 19.82
CA LYS A 71 -11.50 31.23 19.82
C LYS A 71 -11.60 32.05 18.54
N GLU A 72 -11.58 31.41 17.36
CA GLU A 72 -11.81 32.04 16.06
C GLU A 72 -13.16 32.77 15.99
N CYS A 73 -14.18 32.25 16.67
CA CYS A 73 -15.50 32.86 16.74
C CYS A 73 -15.62 33.95 17.81
N CYS A 74 -14.53 34.35 18.45
CA CYS A 74 -14.48 35.39 19.49
C CYS A 74 -15.42 35.15 20.68
N PHE A 75 -15.48 33.91 21.17
CA PHE A 75 -16.13 33.61 22.45
C PHE A 75 -15.48 34.44 23.56
N VAL A 76 -16.31 35.09 24.40
CA VAL A 76 -15.83 36.02 25.44
C VAL A 76 -14.97 35.29 26.47
N ASN A 77 -15.39 34.08 26.85
CA ASN A 77 -14.63 33.17 27.68
C ASN A 77 -14.88 31.72 27.19
N ILE A 78 -13.85 30.89 27.15
CA ILE A 78 -13.96 29.49 26.74
C ILE A 78 -13.95 28.63 27.99
N LEU A 79 -15.10 28.00 28.27
CA LEU A 79 -15.28 27.13 29.44
C LEU A 79 -15.29 25.65 29.00
N PRO A 80 -14.90 24.70 29.88
CA PRO A 80 -14.95 23.26 29.61
C PRO A 80 -16.31 22.79 29.05
N LYS A 81 -17.41 23.23 29.65
CA LYS A 81 -18.78 22.93 29.19
C LYS A 81 -19.06 23.35 27.74
N TYR A 82 -18.39 24.38 27.23
CA TYR A 82 -18.56 24.84 25.85
C TYR A 82 -17.86 23.92 24.86
N ILE A 83 -16.68 23.42 25.20
CA ILE A 83 -15.96 22.42 24.41
C ILE A 83 -16.75 21.10 24.39
N ILE A 84 -17.26 20.67 25.56
CA ILE A 84 -18.12 19.46 25.67
C ILE A 84 -19.39 19.60 24.82
N ARG A 85 -20.03 20.78 24.85
CA ARG A 85 -21.28 21.05 24.11
C ARG A 85 -21.04 21.72 22.75
N TYR A 86 -19.85 21.56 22.18
CA TYR A 86 -19.43 22.25 20.95
C TYR A 86 -20.48 22.14 19.83
N HIS A 87 -20.94 20.93 19.51
CA HIS A 87 -21.91 20.74 18.44
C HIS A 87 -23.23 21.46 18.70
N THR A 88 -23.71 21.49 19.95
CA THR A 88 -24.92 22.22 20.30
C THR A 88 -24.74 23.73 20.08
N LEU A 89 -23.61 24.29 20.53
CA LEU A 89 -23.33 25.71 20.41
C LEU A 89 -23.12 26.14 18.95
N VAL A 90 -22.33 25.37 18.19
CA VAL A 90 -21.89 25.76 16.85
C VAL A 90 -22.91 25.38 15.76
N LYS A 91 -23.58 24.23 15.88
CA LYS A 91 -24.51 23.72 14.84
C LYS A 91 -25.97 24.13 15.10
N SER A 92 -26.43 24.01 16.35
CA SER A 92 -27.87 24.02 16.64
C SER A 92 -28.40 25.35 17.18
N ARG A 93 -27.54 26.19 17.78
CA ARG A 93 -27.95 27.48 18.33
C ARG A 93 -27.71 28.62 17.34
N THR A 94 -28.58 29.62 17.41
CA THR A 94 -28.46 30.84 16.61
C THR A 94 -27.49 31.82 17.28
N ILE A 95 -26.87 32.68 16.47
CA ILE A 95 -25.91 33.68 16.96
C ILE A 95 -26.61 34.64 17.95
N ALA A 96 -27.86 35.03 17.69
CA ALA A 96 -28.64 35.87 18.60
C ALA A 96 -28.80 35.24 19.99
N ASN A 97 -29.03 33.92 20.06
CA ASN A 97 -29.15 33.21 21.34
C ASN A 97 -27.83 33.18 22.11
N LEU A 98 -26.70 33.08 21.41
CA LEU A 98 -25.36 33.11 22.02
C LEU A 98 -24.99 34.50 22.52
N LYS A 99 -25.35 35.56 21.78
CA LYS A 99 -25.19 36.96 22.21
C LYS A 99 -26.01 37.28 23.45
N LYS A 100 -27.29 36.89 23.48
CA LYS A 100 -28.19 37.10 24.63
C LYS A 100 -27.68 36.48 25.93
N GLU A 101 -26.95 35.36 25.85
CA GLU A 101 -26.35 34.70 27.00
C GLU A 101 -24.97 35.24 27.38
N GLY A 102 -24.47 36.28 26.69
CA GLY A 102 -23.15 36.86 26.94
C GLY A 102 -21.99 35.96 26.51
N ILE A 103 -22.25 34.91 25.73
CA ILE A 103 -21.21 34.00 25.21
C ILE A 103 -20.44 34.68 24.08
N LEU A 104 -21.16 35.45 23.25
CA LEU A 104 -20.61 36.33 22.21
C LEU A 104 -20.94 37.79 22.56
N ARG A 105 -20.10 38.73 22.09
CA ARG A 105 -20.36 40.17 22.25
C ARG A 105 -21.56 40.60 21.41
N GLU A 106 -22.39 41.51 21.92
CA GLU A 106 -23.63 41.94 21.23
C GLU A 106 -23.36 42.57 19.86
N ASN A 107 -22.32 43.40 19.78
CA ASN A 107 -21.90 44.11 18.57
C ASN A 107 -20.99 43.30 17.63
N LEU A 108 -20.77 42.00 17.90
CA LEU A 108 -19.90 41.16 17.07
C LEU A 108 -20.53 40.88 15.69
N ASN A 109 -19.85 41.22 14.60
CA ASN A 109 -20.15 40.65 13.28
C ASN A 109 -19.31 39.38 13.08
N LEU A 110 -19.95 38.22 13.17
CA LEU A 110 -19.24 36.94 13.07
C LEU A 110 -18.64 36.70 11.68
N GLU A 111 -19.30 37.13 10.61
CA GLU A 111 -18.80 36.92 9.24
C GLU A 111 -17.50 37.69 9.01
N GLU A 112 -17.45 38.96 9.43
CA GLU A 112 -16.24 39.80 9.37
C GLU A 112 -15.09 39.22 10.18
N VAL A 113 -15.37 38.75 11.40
CA VAL A 113 -14.36 38.12 12.26
C VAL A 113 -13.75 36.88 11.60
N LEU A 114 -14.59 36.04 10.99
CA LEU A 114 -14.12 34.83 10.33
C LEU A 114 -13.37 35.10 9.02
N HIS A 115 -13.71 36.18 8.30
CA HIS A 115 -12.90 36.62 7.16
C HIS A 115 -11.46 36.95 7.60
N ASN A 116 -11.31 37.64 8.74
CA ASN A 116 -10.00 38.03 9.30
C ASN A 116 -9.15 36.84 9.77
N CYS A 117 -9.72 35.64 9.90
CA CYS A 117 -8.93 34.42 10.17
C CYS A 117 -8.02 34.04 8.98
N PHE A 118 -8.40 34.40 7.76
CA PHE A 118 -7.64 34.12 6.54
C PHE A 118 -6.77 35.31 6.14
N LYS A 119 -5.60 35.44 6.76
CA LYS A 119 -4.69 36.59 6.59
C LYS A 119 -4.20 36.81 5.16
N ASP A 120 -4.20 35.76 4.33
CA ASP A 120 -3.77 35.84 2.94
C ASP A 120 -4.90 36.22 1.97
N TRP A 121 -6.15 36.30 2.44
CA TRP A 121 -7.33 36.60 1.63
C TRP A 121 -7.56 38.12 1.53
N PRO A 122 -7.42 38.74 0.34
CA PRO A 122 -7.54 40.19 0.20
C PRO A 122 -8.94 40.71 0.52
N GLU A 123 -9.04 41.80 1.28
CA GLU A 123 -10.30 42.44 1.69
C GLU A 123 -11.25 42.72 0.51
N LYS A 124 -10.71 43.11 -0.65
CA LYS A 124 -11.51 43.37 -1.86
C LYS A 124 -12.30 42.14 -2.37
N GLU A 125 -11.84 40.94 -2.06
CA GLU A 125 -12.49 39.68 -2.44
C GLU A 125 -13.44 39.16 -1.35
N GLN A 126 -13.40 39.76 -0.16
CA GLN A 126 -14.20 39.39 1.01
C GLN A 126 -15.58 40.06 0.97
N LYS A 127 -16.50 39.51 0.18
CA LYS A 127 -17.88 39.99 0.11
C LYS A 127 -18.71 39.42 1.27
N LEU A 128 -19.34 40.27 2.08
CA LEU A 128 -20.25 39.85 3.15
C LEU A 128 -21.60 39.40 2.60
N ASN A 129 -22.14 38.30 3.14
CA ASN A 129 -23.50 37.83 2.88
C ASN A 129 -24.54 38.47 3.81
N ASN A 130 -24.11 39.11 4.91
CA ASN A 130 -24.97 39.77 5.88
C ASN A 130 -25.99 38.79 6.50
N PHE A 131 -25.49 37.69 7.07
CA PHE A 131 -26.32 36.69 7.72
C PHE A 131 -27.16 37.28 8.86
N SER A 132 -28.41 36.82 9.00
CA SER A 132 -29.26 37.19 10.13
C SER A 132 -28.91 36.38 11.38
N ASP A 133 -28.51 37.06 12.44
CA ASP A 133 -28.21 36.44 13.75
C ASP A 133 -29.39 35.65 14.33
N LYS A 134 -30.63 36.03 13.99
CA LYS A 134 -31.84 35.39 14.53
C LYS A 134 -32.08 33.99 13.97
N SER A 135 -31.63 33.72 12.75
CA SER A 135 -31.91 32.46 12.03
C SER A 135 -30.67 31.63 11.72
N THR A 136 -29.47 32.19 11.91
CA THR A 136 -28.21 31.57 11.46
C THR A 136 -27.40 31.04 12.64
N SER A 137 -26.81 29.85 12.48
CA SER A 137 -25.85 29.28 13.43
C SER A 137 -24.41 29.57 13.00
N ILE A 138 -23.46 29.44 13.94
CA ILE A 138 -22.03 29.64 13.67
C ILE A 138 -21.55 28.74 12.53
N LEU A 139 -21.97 27.47 12.51
CA LEU A 139 -21.54 26.52 11.48
C LEU A 139 -21.91 26.98 10.08
N THR A 140 -23.09 27.57 9.90
CA THR A 140 -23.56 28.06 8.59
C THR A 140 -22.67 29.20 8.10
N VAL A 141 -22.40 30.19 8.96
CA VAL A 141 -21.51 31.31 8.62
C VAL A 141 -20.10 30.80 8.29
N ARG A 142 -19.52 29.96 9.17
CA ARG A 142 -18.19 29.37 8.95
C ARG A 142 -18.09 28.59 7.65
N THR A 143 -19.09 27.79 7.33
CA THR A 143 -19.11 26.97 6.11
C THR A 143 -19.13 27.87 4.87
N SER A 144 -19.94 28.93 4.87
CA SER A 144 -20.02 29.88 3.76
C SER A 144 -18.72 30.67 3.58
N VAL A 145 -18.12 31.13 4.68
CA VAL A 145 -16.83 31.83 4.66
C VAL A 145 -15.73 30.92 4.10
N LEU A 146 -15.65 29.68 4.58
CA LEU A 146 -14.66 28.71 4.09
C LEU A 146 -14.86 28.38 2.61
N GLU A 147 -16.10 28.24 2.15
CA GLU A 147 -16.41 28.01 0.73
C GLU A 147 -15.90 29.16 -0.15
N LYS A 148 -16.20 30.41 0.22
CA LYS A 148 -15.73 31.61 -0.49
C LYS A 148 -14.20 31.69 -0.51
N TYR A 149 -13.56 31.43 0.63
CA TYR A 149 -12.10 31.41 0.72
C TYR A 149 -11.49 30.37 -0.21
N LEU A 150 -12.00 29.14 -0.22
CA LEU A 150 -11.48 28.07 -1.10
C LEU A 150 -11.80 28.33 -2.58
N ALA A 151 -12.95 28.93 -2.89
CA ALA A 151 -13.29 29.37 -4.23
C ALA A 151 -12.29 30.43 -4.75
N TRP A 152 -11.93 31.40 -3.92
CA TRP A 152 -10.90 32.38 -4.25
C TRP A 152 -9.50 31.73 -4.35
N ARG A 153 -9.09 30.99 -3.33
CA ARG A 153 -7.71 30.50 -3.18
C ARG A 153 -7.35 29.39 -4.17
N LEU A 154 -8.29 28.50 -4.47
CA LEU A 154 -8.04 27.26 -5.23
C LEU A 154 -8.98 27.10 -6.44
N SER A 155 -9.87 28.06 -6.70
CA SER A 155 -10.90 27.94 -7.73
C SER A 155 -11.75 26.66 -7.55
N VAL A 156 -12.13 26.40 -6.29
CA VAL A 156 -13.04 25.32 -5.90
C VAL A 156 -14.47 25.72 -6.26
N THR A 157 -15.22 24.82 -6.89
CA THR A 157 -16.65 25.02 -7.18
C THR A 157 -17.52 24.63 -5.99
N GLU A 158 -18.78 25.10 -5.97
CA GLU A 158 -19.75 24.72 -4.94
C GLU A 158 -19.96 23.19 -4.86
N ASP A 159 -19.99 22.50 -6.00
CA ASP A 159 -20.13 21.04 -6.05
C ASP A 159 -18.89 20.30 -5.51
N GLU A 160 -17.70 20.80 -5.83
CA GLU A 160 -16.44 20.30 -5.27
C GLU A 160 -16.41 20.50 -3.75
N PHE A 161 -16.80 21.68 -3.27
CA PHE A 161 -16.86 21.99 -1.83
C PHE A 161 -17.86 21.10 -1.08
N LYS A 162 -19.06 20.91 -1.64
CA LYS A 162 -20.06 19.96 -1.11
C LYS A 162 -19.50 18.54 -1.05
N SER A 163 -18.79 18.11 -2.09
CA SER A 163 -18.11 16.81 -2.14
C SER A 163 -17.04 16.68 -1.04
N TYR A 164 -16.24 17.72 -0.81
CA TYR A 164 -15.25 17.72 0.27
C TYR A 164 -15.90 17.61 1.64
N CYS A 165 -16.94 18.41 1.90
CA CYS A 165 -17.68 18.36 3.15
C CYS A 165 -18.31 16.98 3.43
N LYS A 166 -18.73 16.27 2.38
CA LYS A 166 -19.32 14.93 2.47
C LYS A 166 -18.26 13.85 2.71
N ASN A 167 -17.15 13.90 1.97
CA ASN A 167 -16.12 12.85 1.98
C ASN A 167 -15.07 13.05 3.09
N TYR A 168 -14.89 14.29 3.54
CA TYR A 168 -13.94 14.69 4.55
C TYR A 168 -14.69 15.43 5.66
N LEU A 169 -15.54 14.69 6.38
CA LEU A 169 -16.39 15.17 7.48
C LEU A 169 -15.71 16.15 8.45
N PRO A 170 -14.42 16.02 8.80
CA PRO A 170 -13.74 16.98 9.66
C PRO A 170 -13.57 18.38 9.07
N LEU A 171 -13.66 18.58 7.75
CA LEU A 171 -13.35 19.86 7.11
C LEU A 171 -14.19 21.03 7.66
N ARG A 172 -15.48 20.79 7.94
CA ARG A 172 -16.39 21.80 8.52
C ARG A 172 -16.08 22.14 9.98
N HIS A 173 -15.37 21.25 10.66
CA HIS A 173 -14.99 21.34 12.06
C HIS A 173 -13.47 21.40 12.22
N ARG A 174 -12.80 21.94 11.20
CA ARG A 174 -11.38 22.24 11.21
C ARG A 174 -11.19 23.74 11.46
N PRO A 175 -10.21 24.15 12.28
CA PRO A 175 -9.85 25.55 12.43
C PRO A 175 -9.45 26.16 11.07
N MET A 176 -9.81 27.42 10.86
CA MET A 176 -9.44 28.18 9.64
C MET A 176 -7.94 28.45 9.59
N CYS A 177 -7.30 28.66 10.74
CA CYS A 177 -5.84 28.78 10.84
C CYS A 177 -5.13 27.52 10.33
N ASP A 178 -5.59 26.34 10.76
CA ASP A 178 -5.10 25.05 10.30
C ASP A 178 -5.23 24.86 8.79
N ILE A 179 -6.38 25.26 8.22
CA ILE A 179 -6.62 25.15 6.77
C ILE A 179 -5.62 26.05 6.03
N THR A 180 -5.44 27.29 6.50
CA THR A 180 -4.49 28.24 5.90
C THR A 180 -3.07 27.68 5.95
N GLU A 181 -2.68 27.12 7.08
CA GLU A 181 -1.35 26.54 7.26
C GLU A 181 -1.15 25.26 6.44
N ALA A 182 -2.15 24.39 6.37
CA ALA A 182 -2.12 23.20 5.53
C ALA A 182 -1.96 23.56 4.05
N LEU A 183 -2.67 24.60 3.56
CA LEU A 183 -2.51 25.10 2.20
C LEU A 183 -1.14 25.75 1.98
N HIS A 184 -0.63 26.49 2.95
CA HIS A 184 0.72 27.05 2.90
C HIS A 184 1.77 25.93 2.76
N LEU A 185 1.72 24.90 3.61
CA LEU A 185 2.62 23.76 3.55
C LEU A 185 2.50 23.03 2.19
N ALA A 186 1.28 22.79 1.73
CA ALA A 186 1.01 22.14 0.45
C ALA A 186 1.62 22.90 -0.73
N GLN A 187 1.43 24.22 -0.82
CA GLN A 187 1.86 25.03 -1.95
C GLN A 187 3.33 25.45 -1.85
N ASN A 188 3.79 25.87 -0.67
CA ASN A 188 5.09 26.54 -0.51
C ASN A 188 6.20 25.60 -0.05
N VAL A 189 5.88 24.53 0.68
CA VAL A 189 6.88 23.55 1.15
C VAL A 189 6.89 22.32 0.26
N ILE A 190 5.73 21.66 0.12
CA ILE A 190 5.61 20.42 -0.67
C ILE A 190 5.58 20.70 -2.17
N LYS A 191 5.21 21.93 -2.57
CA LYS A 191 5.12 22.38 -3.98
C LYS A 191 4.06 21.64 -4.80
N PHE A 192 2.89 21.39 -4.21
CA PHE A 192 1.72 20.99 -4.98
C PHE A 192 1.22 22.13 -5.85
N ASP A 193 0.84 21.82 -7.09
CA ASP A 193 0.05 22.73 -7.90
C ASP A 193 -1.40 22.83 -7.39
N VAL A 194 -2.08 23.92 -7.72
CA VAL A 194 -3.45 24.20 -7.27
C VAL A 194 -4.43 23.10 -7.73
N ALA A 195 -4.25 22.56 -8.94
CA ALA A 195 -5.13 21.53 -9.46
C ALA A 195 -5.00 20.21 -8.69
N ASN A 196 -3.80 19.88 -8.21
CA ASN A 196 -3.50 18.70 -7.42
C ASN A 196 -4.13 18.82 -6.02
N ILE A 197 -4.00 19.99 -5.37
CA ILE A 197 -4.67 20.26 -4.09
C ILE A 197 -6.19 20.15 -4.25
N ARG A 198 -6.76 20.76 -5.29
CA ARG A 198 -8.20 20.71 -5.57
C ARG A 198 -8.70 19.28 -5.83
N ARG A 199 -7.96 18.48 -6.61
CA ARG A 199 -8.33 17.07 -6.85
C ARG A 199 -8.25 16.21 -5.59
N ASN A 200 -7.41 16.59 -4.63
CA ASN A 200 -7.16 15.85 -3.39
C ASN A 200 -7.64 16.63 -2.18
N GLY A 201 -8.96 16.78 -2.01
CA GLY A 201 -9.55 17.58 -0.93
C GLY A 201 -9.12 17.21 0.50
N PHE A 202 -8.57 16.00 0.72
CA PHE A 202 -7.98 15.64 2.02
C PHE A 202 -6.70 16.42 2.35
N ILE A 203 -6.01 17.01 1.37
CA ILE A 203 -4.86 17.90 1.59
C ILE A 203 -5.31 19.18 2.29
N ILE A 204 -6.47 19.72 1.87
CA ILE A 204 -7.09 20.89 2.50
C ILE A 204 -7.45 20.59 3.96
N SER A 205 -7.91 19.37 4.22
CA SER A 205 -8.23 18.90 5.57
C SER A 205 -7.07 18.20 6.28
N SER A 206 -5.82 18.38 5.84
CA SER A 206 -4.66 17.73 6.47
C SER A 206 -4.24 18.46 7.74
N ASP A 207 -3.64 17.74 8.68
CA ASP A 207 -3.11 18.33 9.91
C ASP A 207 -1.74 18.97 9.66
N PRO A 208 -1.61 20.31 9.80
CA PRO A 208 -0.35 20.99 9.56
C PRO A 208 0.75 20.53 10.53
N VAL A 209 0.40 20.23 11.79
CA VAL A 209 1.38 19.76 12.79
C VAL A 209 1.91 18.39 12.39
N ASN A 210 1.02 17.45 12.07
CA ASN A 210 1.42 16.13 11.58
C ASN A 210 2.24 16.20 10.29
N THR A 211 1.85 17.09 9.36
CA THR A 211 2.57 17.30 8.10
C THR A 211 4.00 17.77 8.35
N LYS A 212 4.19 18.77 9.24
CA LYS A 212 5.52 19.23 9.63
C LYS A 212 6.34 18.12 10.27
N LEU A 213 5.75 17.38 11.21
CA LEU A 213 6.44 16.26 11.86
C LEU A 213 6.90 15.20 10.87
N ILE A 214 6.10 14.90 9.83
CA ILE A 214 6.55 14.00 8.75
C ILE A 214 7.75 14.57 8.01
N ILE A 215 7.68 15.85 7.62
CA ILE A 215 8.76 16.50 6.86
C ILE A 215 10.06 16.57 7.68
N GLU A 216 9.95 16.81 8.99
CA GLU A 216 11.08 16.96 9.90
C GLU A 216 11.71 15.62 10.32
N ASN A 217 10.91 14.56 10.48
CA ASN A 217 11.36 13.29 11.08
C ASN A 217 11.48 12.13 10.07
N VAL A 218 11.05 12.31 8.81
CA VAL A 218 11.14 11.29 7.77
C VAL A 218 11.96 11.82 6.61
N ASP A 219 13.22 11.42 6.49
CA ASP A 219 14.08 11.90 5.39
C ASP A 219 13.64 11.36 4.02
N SER A 220 13.36 10.06 3.97
CA SER A 220 13.08 9.36 2.72
C SER A 220 12.16 8.15 2.90
N LEU A 221 11.41 7.85 1.83
CA LEU A 221 10.58 6.65 1.67
C LEU A 221 10.83 6.05 0.29
N ALA A 222 11.06 4.73 0.22
CA ALA A 222 11.37 4.02 -1.02
C ALA A 222 12.55 4.61 -1.84
N GLY A 223 13.52 5.23 -1.17
CA GLY A 223 14.65 5.92 -1.81
C GLY A 223 14.31 7.29 -2.42
N TYR A 224 13.09 7.79 -2.26
CA TYR A 224 12.73 9.17 -2.61
C TYR A 224 12.82 10.07 -1.39
N ASN A 225 13.20 11.33 -1.58
CA ASN A 225 13.02 12.35 -0.56
C ASN A 225 11.53 12.42 -0.16
N ILE A 226 11.23 12.64 1.12
CA ILE A 226 9.84 12.64 1.62
C ILE A 226 8.92 13.61 0.86
N LEU A 227 9.40 14.78 0.45
CA LEU A 227 8.61 15.75 -0.30
C LEU A 227 8.29 15.25 -1.71
N GLU A 228 9.20 14.49 -2.33
CA GLU A 228 8.94 13.83 -3.61
C GLU A 228 7.95 12.68 -3.46
N ALA A 229 8.12 11.85 -2.43
CA ALA A 229 7.22 10.75 -2.13
C ALA A 229 5.78 11.24 -1.91
N ILE A 230 5.60 12.31 -1.11
CA ILE A 230 4.30 12.95 -0.86
C ILE A 230 3.74 13.55 -2.15
N ARG A 231 4.56 14.17 -3.00
CA ARG A 231 4.10 14.69 -4.31
C ARG A 231 3.54 13.58 -5.22
N MET A 232 4.19 12.42 -5.23
CA MET A 232 3.76 11.26 -6.01
C MET A 232 2.53 10.56 -5.42
N GLU A 233 2.44 10.46 -4.09
CA GLU A 233 1.33 9.83 -3.37
C GLU A 233 0.91 10.72 -2.18
N PRO A 234 0.03 11.73 -2.41
CA PRO A 234 -0.32 12.69 -1.37
C PRO A 234 -1.03 12.04 -0.18
N ALA A 235 -1.65 10.88 -0.38
CA ALA A 235 -2.33 10.15 0.68
C ALA A 235 -1.40 9.65 1.81
N ILE A 236 -0.08 9.73 1.65
CA ILE A 236 0.91 9.52 2.72
C ILE A 236 0.62 10.43 3.93
N LEU A 237 0.15 11.66 3.68
CA LEU A 237 -0.18 12.65 4.73
C LEU A 237 -1.32 12.20 5.68
N LYS A 238 -2.02 11.10 5.37
CA LYS A 238 -3.06 10.54 6.25
C LYS A 238 -2.49 9.74 7.42
N ASN A 239 -1.22 9.35 7.34
CA ASN A 239 -0.51 8.67 8.42
C ASN A 239 0.32 9.68 9.23
N ASN A 240 0.80 9.26 10.40
CA ASN A 240 1.79 10.02 11.16
C ASN A 240 3.20 9.51 10.89
N TYR A 241 4.21 10.29 11.26
CA TYR A 241 5.61 9.95 10.98
C TYR A 241 6.02 8.60 11.60
N ASN A 242 5.60 8.30 12.83
CA ASN A 242 5.88 7.02 13.50
C ASN A 242 5.37 5.83 12.69
N ALA A 243 4.13 5.91 12.17
CA ALA A 243 3.56 4.86 11.35
C ALA A 243 4.31 4.68 10.01
N LEU A 244 4.81 5.76 9.42
CA LEU A 244 5.61 5.68 8.19
C LEU A 244 6.96 4.99 8.43
N LEU A 245 7.63 5.32 9.54
CA LEU A 245 8.87 4.69 9.97
C LEU A 245 8.66 3.20 10.26
N GLU A 246 7.60 2.86 10.99
CA GLU A 246 7.24 1.47 11.30
C GLU A 246 6.94 0.66 10.02
N ILE A 247 6.22 1.23 9.05
CA ILE A 247 5.99 0.56 7.75
C ILE A 247 7.32 0.33 7.04
N ARG A 248 8.23 1.30 7.05
CA ARG A 248 9.56 1.15 6.43
C ARG A 248 10.35 0.01 7.07
N GLU A 249 10.34 -0.10 8.40
CA GLU A 249 10.98 -1.19 9.14
C GLU A 249 10.35 -2.54 8.81
N ILE A 250 9.02 -2.63 8.78
CA ILE A 250 8.29 -3.85 8.36
C ILE A 250 8.73 -4.27 6.96
N LEU A 251 8.78 -3.34 6.01
CA LEU A 251 9.16 -3.67 4.63
C LEU A 251 10.62 -4.16 4.54
N GLN A 252 11.51 -3.62 5.36
CA GLN A 252 12.90 -4.06 5.45
C GLN A 252 13.03 -5.45 6.08
N GLU A 253 12.30 -5.72 7.17
CA GLU A 253 12.24 -7.04 7.81
C GLU A 253 11.83 -8.14 6.84
N TYR A 254 10.89 -7.84 5.93
CA TYR A 254 10.43 -8.74 4.89
C TYR A 254 11.32 -8.77 3.64
N GLY A 255 12.46 -8.08 3.64
CA GLY A 255 13.40 -8.04 2.52
C GLY A 255 12.86 -7.37 1.27
N ILE A 256 11.84 -6.50 1.39
CA ILE A 256 11.24 -5.81 0.25
C ILE A 256 12.11 -4.63 -0.15
N ASN A 257 12.77 -4.76 -1.29
CA ASN A 257 13.68 -3.72 -1.80
C ASN A 257 12.96 -2.41 -2.15
N GLU A 258 13.73 -1.32 -2.22
CA GLU A 258 13.19 0.00 -2.55
C GLU A 258 12.56 0.05 -3.94
N GLU A 259 13.05 -0.69 -4.94
CA GLU A 259 12.45 -0.70 -6.28
C GLU A 259 10.97 -1.14 -6.22
N ALA A 260 10.67 -2.19 -5.47
CA ALA A 260 9.31 -2.66 -5.26
C ALA A 260 8.47 -1.60 -4.51
N GLN A 261 9.06 -0.93 -3.53
CA GLN A 261 8.41 0.15 -2.78
C GLN A 261 8.10 1.35 -3.70
N ARG A 262 9.02 1.76 -4.58
CA ARG A 262 8.83 2.84 -5.56
C ARG A 262 7.67 2.56 -6.51
N ARG A 263 7.48 1.29 -6.89
CA ARG A 263 6.36 0.87 -7.75
C ARG A 263 5.02 0.87 -7.01
N CYS A 264 5.01 0.97 -5.68
CA CYS A 264 3.80 0.89 -4.87
C CYS A 264 3.88 1.73 -3.57
N LEU A 265 4.12 3.03 -3.69
CA LEU A 265 4.15 3.96 -2.54
C LEU A 265 2.88 3.91 -1.69
N ARG A 266 1.75 3.51 -2.29
CA ARG A 266 0.47 3.38 -1.60
C ARG A 266 0.47 2.40 -0.42
N VAL A 267 1.49 1.55 -0.28
CA VAL A 267 1.68 0.76 0.95
C VAL A 267 1.86 1.64 2.18
N TYR A 268 2.52 2.81 2.03
CA TYR A 268 2.72 3.79 3.10
C TYR A 268 1.46 4.55 3.49
N CYS A 269 0.35 4.38 2.78
CA CYS A 269 -0.95 4.97 3.11
C CYS A 269 -1.82 4.02 3.96
N MET A 270 -1.30 2.83 4.27
CA MET A 270 -1.98 1.82 5.09
C MET A 270 -1.57 1.96 6.56
N ARG A 271 -2.27 1.30 7.48
CA ARG A 271 -1.80 1.17 8.87
C ARG A 271 -0.66 0.16 8.93
N ALA A 272 0.37 0.43 9.73
CA ALA A 272 1.53 -0.45 9.89
C ALA A 272 1.13 -1.88 10.26
N GLN A 273 0.27 -2.04 11.26
CA GLN A 273 -0.33 -3.32 11.66
C GLN A 273 -0.96 -4.07 10.47
N THR A 274 -1.73 -3.38 9.63
CA THR A 274 -2.36 -3.99 8.45
C THR A 274 -1.33 -4.40 7.40
N VAL A 275 -0.21 -3.67 7.26
CA VAL A 275 0.87 -4.07 6.36
C VAL A 275 1.50 -5.38 6.85
N ARG A 276 1.86 -5.45 8.15
CA ARG A 276 2.43 -6.65 8.78
C ARG A 276 1.51 -7.86 8.65
N GLU A 277 0.27 -7.76 9.14
CA GLU A 277 -0.73 -8.85 9.05
C GLU A 277 -0.94 -9.36 7.61
N ARG A 278 -0.91 -8.46 6.64
CA ARG A 278 -1.07 -8.86 5.24
C ARG A 278 0.16 -9.58 4.72
N LEU A 279 1.36 -9.12 5.06
CA LEU A 279 2.60 -9.78 4.67
C LEU A 279 2.73 -11.16 5.32
N ASP A 280 2.43 -11.30 6.62
CA ASP A 280 2.41 -12.58 7.34
C ASP A 280 1.52 -13.59 6.61
N GLN A 281 0.27 -13.21 6.35
CA GLN A 281 -0.69 -14.09 5.68
C GLN A 281 -0.33 -14.37 4.21
N LEU A 282 0.37 -13.45 3.54
CA LEU A 282 0.80 -13.68 2.16
C LEU A 282 2.00 -14.63 2.10
N LYS A 283 2.89 -14.62 3.10
CA LYS A 283 4.07 -15.50 3.17
C LYS A 283 3.73 -16.99 3.10
N GLU A 284 2.55 -17.36 3.62
CA GLU A 284 2.02 -18.73 3.59
C GLU A 284 1.48 -19.15 2.21
N LEU A 285 1.26 -18.21 1.29
CA LEU A 285 0.76 -18.51 -0.06
C LEU A 285 1.91 -18.90 -0.99
N LYS A 286 1.78 -20.06 -1.66
CA LYS A 286 2.75 -20.53 -2.67
C LYS A 286 2.99 -19.49 -3.77
N GLU A 287 1.93 -18.79 -4.18
CA GLU A 287 1.99 -17.75 -5.21
C GLU A 287 2.87 -16.58 -4.77
N TYR A 288 2.81 -16.19 -3.50
CA TYR A 288 3.62 -15.11 -2.96
C TYR A 288 5.09 -15.53 -2.85
N GLN A 289 5.36 -16.77 -2.43
CA GLN A 289 6.74 -17.28 -2.34
C GLN A 289 7.46 -17.19 -3.70
N ILE A 290 6.76 -17.58 -4.78
CA ILE A 290 7.26 -17.48 -6.16
C ILE A 290 7.43 -16.02 -6.59
N LEU A 291 6.50 -15.15 -6.22
CA LEU A 291 6.45 -13.75 -6.69
C LEU A 291 7.11 -12.75 -5.73
N SER A 292 7.74 -13.22 -4.66
CA SER A 292 8.31 -12.41 -3.57
C SER A 292 9.33 -11.40 -4.07
N SER A 293 10.14 -11.79 -5.06
CA SER A 293 11.16 -10.95 -5.71
C SER A 293 10.60 -10.04 -6.80
N HIS A 294 9.30 -10.09 -7.10
CA HIS A 294 8.71 -9.31 -8.19
C HIS A 294 8.62 -7.81 -7.83
N PRO A 295 9.01 -6.86 -8.70
CA PRO A 295 8.94 -5.41 -8.44
C PRO A 295 7.54 -4.84 -8.16
N ARG A 296 6.50 -5.66 -8.24
CA ARG A 296 5.09 -5.30 -7.97
C ARG A 296 4.51 -6.12 -6.81
N VAL A 297 5.34 -6.84 -6.05
CA VAL A 297 4.91 -7.70 -4.94
C VAL A 297 4.00 -6.96 -3.96
N LEU A 298 4.30 -5.68 -3.67
CA LEU A 298 3.49 -4.83 -2.80
C LEU A 298 2.07 -4.55 -3.33
N SER A 299 1.81 -4.72 -4.62
CA SER A 299 0.45 -4.68 -5.15
C SER A 299 -0.42 -5.79 -4.56
N MET A 300 0.15 -6.94 -4.20
CA MET A 300 -0.56 -8.02 -3.52
C MET A 300 -0.93 -7.64 -2.09
N VAL A 301 -0.07 -6.87 -1.40
CA VAL A 301 -0.35 -6.34 -0.06
C VAL A 301 -1.50 -5.33 -0.14
N VAL A 302 -1.39 -4.33 -1.01
CA VAL A 302 -2.39 -3.26 -1.17
C VAL A 302 -3.75 -3.82 -1.63
N HIS A 303 -3.74 -4.77 -2.57
CA HIS A 303 -4.95 -5.32 -3.19
C HIS A 303 -5.31 -6.74 -2.74
N LYS A 304 -4.88 -7.15 -1.54
CA LYS A 304 -5.02 -8.52 -1.03
C LYS A 304 -6.41 -9.15 -1.25
N ARG A 305 -7.48 -8.49 -0.81
CA ARG A 305 -8.85 -9.02 -0.96
C ARG A 305 -9.19 -9.35 -2.42
N LYS A 306 -8.86 -8.44 -3.33
CA LYS A 306 -9.09 -8.62 -4.78
C LYS A 306 -8.26 -9.77 -5.33
N MET A 307 -7.02 -9.91 -4.88
CA MET A 307 -6.13 -10.99 -5.27
C MET A 307 -6.70 -12.35 -4.82
N LEU A 308 -7.09 -12.50 -3.55
CA LEU A 308 -7.62 -13.76 -3.02
C LEU A 308 -8.89 -14.21 -3.75
N THR A 309 -9.87 -13.31 -3.94
CA THR A 309 -11.08 -13.62 -4.72
C THR A 309 -10.78 -14.02 -6.17
N ARG A 310 -9.70 -13.50 -6.75
CA ARG A 310 -9.28 -13.89 -8.10
C ARG A 310 -8.58 -15.23 -8.13
N LEU A 311 -7.76 -15.51 -7.11
CA LEU A 311 -7.09 -16.79 -6.95
C LEU A 311 -8.11 -17.92 -6.83
N GLU A 312 -9.13 -17.75 -6.00
CA GLU A 312 -10.26 -18.69 -5.88
C GLU A 312 -10.92 -18.96 -7.24
N LYS A 313 -11.23 -17.91 -8.01
CA LYS A 313 -11.84 -18.06 -9.35
C LYS A 313 -10.94 -18.78 -10.34
N ILE A 314 -9.63 -18.52 -10.30
CA ILE A 314 -8.65 -19.18 -11.16
C ILE A 314 -8.59 -20.67 -10.82
N GLN A 315 -8.57 -21.00 -9.53
CA GLN A 315 -8.58 -22.39 -9.04
C GLN A 315 -9.87 -23.11 -9.43
N SER A 316 -11.04 -22.49 -9.26
CA SER A 316 -12.33 -23.06 -9.70
C SER A 316 -12.39 -23.30 -11.22
N ALA A 317 -11.74 -22.43 -12.01
CA ALA A 317 -11.62 -22.60 -13.45
C ALA A 317 -10.51 -23.58 -13.88
N LYS A 318 -9.81 -24.21 -12.92
CA LYS A 318 -8.67 -25.12 -13.13
C LYS A 318 -7.57 -24.52 -14.02
N LYS A 319 -7.38 -23.19 -13.98
CA LYS A 319 -6.33 -22.51 -14.74
C LYS A 319 -5.01 -22.52 -13.97
N GLN A 320 -4.02 -23.21 -14.53
CA GLN A 320 -2.70 -23.36 -13.89
C GLN A 320 -1.71 -22.24 -14.27
N CYS A 321 -1.93 -21.57 -15.39
CA CYS A 321 -1.02 -20.55 -15.90
C CYS A 321 -1.56 -19.15 -15.65
N TYR A 322 -1.13 -18.54 -14.55
CA TYR A 322 -1.41 -17.15 -14.23
C TYR A 322 -0.18 -16.46 -13.65
N SER A 323 -0.24 -15.14 -13.59
CA SER A 323 0.83 -14.26 -13.17
C SER A 323 0.34 -13.23 -12.16
N LEU A 324 1.26 -12.49 -11.52
CA LEU A 324 0.90 -11.39 -10.63
C LEU A 324 -0.02 -10.40 -11.35
N ASN A 325 0.22 -10.16 -12.64
CA ASN A 325 -0.64 -9.29 -13.43
C ASN A 325 -2.11 -9.75 -13.43
N ASN A 326 -2.39 -11.04 -13.57
CA ASN A 326 -3.77 -11.55 -13.55
C ASN A 326 -4.44 -11.30 -12.19
N LEU A 327 -3.67 -11.44 -11.11
CA LEU A 327 -4.14 -11.25 -9.75
C LEU A 327 -4.47 -9.79 -9.41
N VAL A 328 -3.68 -8.81 -9.87
CA VAL A 328 -3.84 -7.39 -9.45
C VAL A 328 -4.41 -6.45 -10.51
N SER A 329 -4.41 -6.83 -11.79
CA SER A 329 -4.83 -5.99 -12.96
C SER A 329 -6.28 -5.49 -12.93
N SER A 330 -6.68 -4.65 -13.89
CA SER A 330 -8.06 -4.19 -14.03
C SER A 330 -9.08 -5.33 -14.20
N ARG A 331 -10.37 -5.04 -14.03
CA ARG A 331 -11.46 -6.03 -14.19
C ARG A 331 -11.50 -6.56 -15.63
N LYS A 332 -11.32 -5.69 -16.61
CA LYS A 332 -11.29 -6.02 -18.05
C LYS A 332 -10.19 -7.05 -18.35
N ILE A 333 -8.96 -6.80 -17.90
CA ILE A 333 -7.82 -7.70 -18.16
C ILE A 333 -8.06 -9.07 -17.53
N PHE A 334 -8.53 -9.11 -16.29
CA PHE A 334 -8.83 -10.38 -15.61
C PHE A 334 -9.96 -11.16 -16.26
N ASN A 335 -11.06 -10.50 -16.64
CA ASN A 335 -12.19 -11.15 -17.29
C ASN A 335 -11.79 -11.69 -18.68
N ASN A 336 -10.98 -10.95 -19.44
CA ASN A 336 -10.44 -11.46 -20.70
C ASN A 336 -9.60 -12.72 -20.47
N TYR A 337 -8.76 -12.73 -19.44
CA TYR A 337 -7.95 -13.89 -19.08
C TYR A 337 -8.79 -15.09 -18.62
N ILE A 338 -9.79 -14.89 -17.75
CA ILE A 338 -10.59 -16.00 -17.22
C ILE A 338 -11.46 -16.62 -18.31
N ASN A 339 -11.97 -15.81 -19.25
CA ASN A 339 -12.83 -16.27 -20.35
C ASN A 339 -12.05 -16.75 -21.58
N SER A 340 -10.75 -16.44 -21.72
CA SER A 340 -9.97 -16.88 -22.87
C SER A 340 -9.74 -18.39 -22.84
N PHE A 341 -9.94 -19.05 -23.98
CA PHE A 341 -9.44 -20.41 -24.20
C PHE A 341 -7.90 -20.36 -24.25
N GLY A 342 -7.27 -21.02 -23.28
CA GLY A 342 -5.82 -21.09 -23.16
C GLY A 342 -5.28 -20.58 -21.82
N ASN A 343 -4.26 -21.29 -21.36
CA ASN A 343 -3.50 -21.03 -20.15
C ASN A 343 -2.27 -20.18 -20.51
N LYS A 344 -2.39 -18.85 -20.58
CA LYS A 344 -1.25 -17.96 -20.90
C LYS A 344 -0.82 -17.13 -19.69
N VAL A 345 0.45 -17.25 -19.30
CA VAL A 345 1.12 -16.40 -18.31
C VAL A 345 1.56 -15.09 -18.96
N CYS A 346 1.80 -14.05 -18.16
CA CYS A 346 2.52 -12.87 -18.63
C CYS A 346 4.02 -13.19 -18.75
N GLY A 347 4.57 -13.18 -19.98
CA GLY A 347 5.99 -13.48 -20.22
C GLY A 347 6.96 -12.58 -19.47
N ARG A 348 6.54 -11.35 -19.13
CA ARG A 348 7.32 -10.43 -18.28
C ARG A 348 7.53 -11.01 -16.87
N ASP A 349 6.49 -11.59 -16.28
CA ASP A 349 6.55 -12.12 -14.93
C ASP A 349 7.43 -13.40 -14.90
N MET A 350 7.39 -14.24 -15.95
CA MET A 350 8.32 -15.38 -16.12
C MET A 350 9.79 -14.92 -16.21
N THR A 351 10.04 -13.90 -17.03
CA THR A 351 11.39 -13.36 -17.23
C THR A 351 11.94 -12.77 -15.94
N ILE A 352 11.10 -12.06 -15.17
CA ILE A 352 11.47 -11.51 -13.87
C ILE A 352 11.82 -12.64 -12.90
N LEU A 353 10.96 -13.66 -12.78
CA LEU A 353 11.18 -14.81 -11.90
C LEU A 353 12.51 -15.52 -12.20
N ILE A 354 12.77 -15.83 -13.47
CA ILE A 354 14.01 -16.50 -13.87
C ILE A 354 15.21 -15.60 -13.57
N ALA A 355 15.19 -14.35 -14.03
CA ALA A 355 16.32 -13.44 -13.86
C ALA A 355 16.61 -13.10 -12.39
N SER A 356 15.61 -13.08 -11.51
CA SER A 356 15.82 -12.84 -10.07
C SER A 356 16.26 -14.08 -9.30
N SER A 357 16.00 -15.29 -9.81
CA SER A 357 16.27 -16.55 -9.11
C SER A 357 17.59 -17.21 -9.52
N ILE A 358 18.23 -16.75 -10.59
CA ILE A 358 19.47 -17.34 -11.09
C ILE A 358 20.65 -17.05 -10.14
N GLN A 359 21.39 -18.10 -9.77
CA GLN A 359 22.64 -17.96 -9.01
C GLN A 359 23.83 -17.64 -9.92
N MET A 360 24.50 -16.52 -9.66
CA MET A 360 25.71 -16.10 -10.38
C MET A 360 26.97 -16.56 -9.62
N LYS A 361 28.08 -16.72 -10.35
CA LYS A 361 29.41 -17.05 -9.79
C LYS A 361 29.88 -15.97 -8.79
N GLU A 362 30.73 -16.34 -7.85
CA GLU A 362 31.19 -15.42 -6.79
C GLU A 362 32.02 -14.25 -7.32
N GLU A 363 32.80 -14.46 -8.38
CA GLU A 363 33.58 -13.43 -9.08
C GLU A 363 32.70 -12.27 -9.58
N ASP A 364 31.43 -12.55 -9.88
CA ASP A 364 30.44 -11.58 -10.34
C ASP A 364 29.73 -10.80 -9.22
N LYS A 365 29.85 -11.25 -7.96
CA LYS A 365 29.17 -10.61 -6.81
C LYS A 365 29.90 -9.35 -6.33
N ASN A 366 31.20 -9.23 -6.61
CA ASN A 366 32.08 -8.16 -6.10
C ASN A 366 32.04 -6.84 -6.91
N SER A 367 31.23 -6.76 -7.97
CA SER A 367 31.03 -5.49 -8.69
C SER A 367 30.09 -4.56 -7.91
N ASN A 368 30.67 -3.64 -7.13
CA ASN A 368 29.95 -2.78 -6.17
C ASN A 368 29.20 -1.56 -6.76
N SER A 369 29.16 -1.39 -8.09
CA SER A 369 28.42 -0.27 -8.70
C SER A 369 26.95 -0.63 -8.96
N THR A 370 26.04 0.15 -8.36
CA THR A 370 24.58 -0.02 -8.47
C THR A 370 24.09 0.06 -9.92
N LYS A 371 24.73 0.91 -10.73
CA LYS A 371 24.40 1.10 -12.15
C LYS A 371 24.78 -0.12 -13.01
N LEU A 372 25.94 -0.72 -12.75
CA LEU A 372 26.36 -1.96 -13.41
C LEU A 372 25.43 -3.14 -13.09
N LYS A 373 24.89 -3.20 -11.86
CA LYS A 373 23.92 -4.23 -11.47
C LYS A 373 22.58 -4.09 -12.20
N GLU A 374 22.08 -2.87 -12.37
CA GLU A 374 20.83 -2.61 -13.11
C GLU A 374 20.95 -2.92 -14.61
N ASP A 375 22.05 -2.51 -15.24
CA ASP A 375 22.32 -2.79 -16.65
C ASP A 375 22.44 -4.30 -16.90
N ARG A 376 23.17 -5.00 -16.01
CA ARG A 376 23.32 -6.46 -16.06
C ARG A 376 21.97 -7.17 -15.88
N TYR A 377 21.16 -6.78 -14.88
CA TYR A 377 19.83 -7.37 -14.68
C TYR A 377 18.91 -7.13 -15.89
N THR A 378 19.02 -5.97 -16.52
CA THR A 378 18.27 -5.64 -17.73
C THR A 378 18.70 -6.49 -18.93
N ASN A 379 20.01 -6.68 -19.11
CA ASN A 379 20.54 -7.55 -20.17
C ASN A 379 20.19 -9.02 -19.93
N LEU A 380 20.24 -9.49 -18.69
CA LEU A 380 19.82 -10.84 -18.31
C LEU A 380 18.34 -11.09 -18.66
N LYS A 381 17.45 -10.16 -18.32
CA LYS A 381 16.03 -10.24 -18.69
C LYS A 381 15.85 -10.33 -20.21
N LYS A 382 16.62 -9.58 -21.00
CA LYS A 382 16.58 -9.65 -22.47
C LYS A 382 17.06 -11.02 -22.98
N ALA A 383 18.15 -11.55 -22.43
CA ALA A 383 18.70 -12.85 -22.80
C ALA A 383 17.71 -13.99 -22.52
N VAL A 384 17.17 -14.04 -21.30
CA VAL A 384 16.13 -15.02 -20.90
C VAL A 384 14.92 -14.95 -21.84
N LEU A 385 14.41 -13.74 -22.09
CA LEU A 385 13.26 -13.57 -22.99
C LEU A 385 13.56 -14.05 -24.41
N SER A 386 14.77 -13.77 -24.93
CA SER A 386 15.19 -14.23 -26.25
C SER A 386 15.23 -15.75 -26.33
N GLN A 387 15.68 -16.43 -25.27
CA GLN A 387 15.77 -17.87 -25.23
C GLN A 387 14.39 -18.51 -25.09
N LEU A 388 13.54 -18.04 -24.16
CA LEU A 388 12.18 -18.54 -23.99
C LEU A 388 11.35 -18.47 -25.29
N LYS A 389 11.47 -17.37 -26.05
CA LYS A 389 10.75 -17.19 -27.32
C LYS A 389 11.06 -18.23 -28.39
N LYS A 390 12.16 -18.98 -28.26
CA LYS A 390 12.48 -20.09 -29.17
C LYS A 390 11.51 -21.26 -29.01
N HIS A 391 10.85 -21.40 -27.86
CA HIS A 391 9.89 -22.47 -27.61
C HIS A 391 8.46 -22.02 -27.98
N LYS A 392 7.76 -22.78 -28.82
CA LYS A 392 6.41 -22.44 -29.35
C LYS A 392 5.39 -22.08 -28.27
N TYR A 393 5.40 -22.81 -27.15
CA TYR A 393 4.43 -22.67 -26.07
C TYR A 393 5.00 -22.05 -24.79
N TRP A 394 6.04 -21.21 -24.90
CA TRP A 394 6.73 -20.65 -23.73
C TRP A 394 5.86 -19.86 -22.74
N LEU A 395 4.68 -19.36 -23.16
CA LEU A 395 3.71 -18.69 -22.29
C LEU A 395 2.74 -19.65 -21.57
N HIS A 396 2.81 -20.94 -21.86
CA HIS A 396 1.85 -21.96 -21.43
C HIS A 396 2.37 -22.88 -20.32
N SER A 397 3.50 -22.53 -19.71
CA SER A 397 4.01 -23.18 -18.51
C SER A 397 3.67 -22.36 -17.26
N SER A 398 3.35 -23.03 -16.16
CA SER A 398 3.01 -22.36 -14.91
C SER A 398 4.27 -21.76 -14.26
N LEU A 399 4.12 -20.64 -13.54
CA LEU A 399 5.23 -20.06 -12.78
C LEU A 399 5.74 -20.99 -11.69
N TYR A 400 4.88 -21.89 -11.20
CA TYR A 400 5.23 -22.92 -10.23
C TYR A 400 6.25 -23.91 -10.80
N ILE A 401 5.98 -24.48 -11.99
CA ILE A 401 6.90 -25.42 -12.67
C ILE A 401 8.26 -24.77 -12.94
N ILE A 402 8.24 -23.52 -13.41
CA ILE A 402 9.48 -22.77 -13.65
C ILE A 402 10.27 -22.59 -12.35
N ASN A 403 9.60 -22.21 -11.26
CA ASN A 403 10.24 -22.03 -9.97
C ASN A 403 10.83 -23.33 -9.42
N GLU A 404 10.12 -24.45 -9.52
CA GLU A 404 10.63 -25.76 -9.09
C GLU A 404 11.88 -26.17 -9.88
N ASN A 405 11.84 -26.05 -11.21
CA ASN A 405 13.01 -26.33 -12.05
C ASN A 405 14.19 -25.40 -11.72
N LEU A 406 13.95 -24.10 -11.49
CA LEU A 406 15.00 -23.17 -11.09
C LEU A 406 15.64 -23.57 -9.76
N GLN A 407 14.84 -23.93 -8.76
CA GLN A 407 15.35 -24.38 -7.46
C GLN A 407 16.17 -25.67 -7.59
N TYR A 408 15.79 -26.57 -8.49
CA TYR A 408 16.55 -27.78 -8.76
C TYR A 408 17.86 -27.50 -9.52
N LEU A 409 17.81 -26.76 -10.61
CA LEU A 409 18.96 -26.50 -11.47
C LEU A 409 20.01 -25.60 -10.81
N ASN A 410 19.60 -24.60 -10.03
CA ASN A 410 20.54 -23.74 -9.29
C ASN A 410 21.41 -24.52 -8.28
N LYS A 411 20.99 -25.73 -7.84
CA LYS A 411 21.82 -26.58 -6.97
C LYS A 411 22.95 -27.28 -7.72
N LYS A 412 22.93 -27.26 -9.06
CA LYS A 412 23.79 -28.08 -9.92
C LYS A 412 24.55 -27.27 -10.96
N PHE A 413 24.01 -26.11 -11.37
CA PHE A 413 24.52 -25.30 -12.47
C PHE A 413 24.57 -23.83 -12.11
N TYR A 414 25.55 -23.15 -12.69
CA TYR A 414 25.62 -21.69 -12.66
C TYR A 414 24.62 -21.05 -13.63
N GLY A 415 24.28 -19.79 -13.34
CA GLY A 415 23.26 -19.05 -14.04
C GLY A 415 23.38 -18.94 -15.55
N GLU A 416 24.59 -18.74 -16.06
CA GLU A 416 24.84 -18.61 -17.51
C GLU A 416 24.38 -19.86 -18.26
N VAL A 417 24.67 -21.04 -17.70
CA VAL A 417 24.30 -22.35 -18.27
C VAL A 417 22.78 -22.51 -18.30
N ILE A 418 22.10 -22.10 -17.23
CA ILE A 418 20.63 -22.14 -17.12
C ILE A 418 19.99 -21.16 -18.11
N VAL A 419 20.56 -19.97 -18.30
CA VAL A 419 20.04 -18.95 -19.24
C VAL A 419 20.13 -19.46 -20.68
N ASN A 420 21.27 -20.06 -21.06
CA ASN A 420 21.48 -20.59 -22.41
C ASN A 420 20.47 -21.70 -22.75
N ASN A 421 20.07 -22.48 -21.74
CA ASN A 421 19.18 -23.63 -21.87
C ASN A 421 17.81 -23.41 -21.22
N CYS A 422 17.35 -22.16 -21.11
CA CYS A 422 16.23 -21.81 -20.22
C CYS A 422 14.87 -22.40 -20.65
N GLN A 423 14.76 -22.94 -21.87
CA GLN A 423 13.55 -23.63 -22.33
C GLN A 423 13.28 -24.88 -21.48
N ILE A 424 14.31 -25.52 -20.93
CA ILE A 424 14.16 -26.69 -20.03
C ILE A 424 13.31 -26.38 -18.80
N LEU A 425 13.26 -25.11 -18.37
CA LEU A 425 12.45 -24.67 -17.23
C LEU A 425 10.93 -24.77 -17.47
N LEU A 426 10.51 -24.93 -18.73
CA LEU A 426 9.11 -25.00 -19.12
C LEU A 426 8.49 -26.38 -18.90
N TYR A 427 9.32 -27.41 -18.74
CA TYR A 427 8.91 -28.81 -18.68
C TYR A 427 8.67 -29.27 -17.24
N PRO A 428 7.88 -30.33 -17.02
CA PRO A 428 7.68 -30.88 -15.69
C PRO A 428 8.99 -31.23 -15.00
N LEU A 429 9.05 -30.98 -13.69
CA LEU A 429 10.26 -31.23 -12.89
C LEU A 429 10.70 -32.70 -12.99
N ALA A 430 9.77 -33.65 -12.93
CA ALA A 430 10.07 -35.08 -12.97
C ALA A 430 10.84 -35.49 -14.25
N GLU A 431 10.41 -35.01 -15.42
CA GLU A 431 11.09 -35.28 -16.69
C GLU A 431 12.46 -34.61 -16.76
N THR A 432 12.53 -33.36 -16.30
CA THR A 432 13.79 -32.60 -16.24
C THR A 432 14.80 -33.31 -15.34
N GLN A 433 14.40 -33.71 -14.12
CA GLN A 433 15.25 -34.44 -13.18
C GLN A 433 15.72 -35.78 -13.74
N ARG A 434 14.81 -36.57 -14.32
CA ARG A 434 15.10 -37.90 -14.85
C ARG A 434 16.24 -37.88 -15.86
N TYR A 435 16.15 -37.01 -16.86
CA TYR A 435 17.18 -36.90 -17.89
C TYR A 435 18.45 -36.23 -17.40
N MET A 436 18.34 -35.19 -16.56
CA MET A 436 19.49 -34.49 -16.01
C MET A 436 20.34 -35.40 -15.13
N GLU A 437 19.72 -36.19 -14.26
CA GLU A 437 20.45 -37.11 -13.37
C GLU A 437 21.11 -38.23 -14.16
N TYR A 438 20.44 -38.75 -15.19
CA TYR A 438 21.04 -39.73 -16.09
C TYR A 438 22.34 -39.22 -16.73
N PHE A 439 22.30 -38.05 -17.38
CA PHE A 439 23.48 -37.52 -18.08
C PHE A 439 24.58 -37.09 -17.11
N LEU A 440 24.24 -36.54 -15.94
CA LEU A 440 25.22 -36.22 -14.90
C LEU A 440 25.88 -37.49 -14.33
N LYS A 441 25.12 -38.55 -14.06
CA LYS A 441 25.68 -39.83 -13.60
C LYS A 441 26.56 -40.47 -14.66
N LYS A 442 26.20 -40.39 -15.95
CA LYS A 442 27.04 -40.84 -17.09
C LYS A 442 28.37 -40.10 -17.10
N ARG A 443 28.34 -38.77 -17.01
CA ARG A 443 29.55 -37.92 -17.01
C ARG A 443 30.47 -38.22 -15.83
N ASN A 444 29.90 -38.42 -14.64
CA ASN A 444 30.66 -38.66 -13.43
C ASN A 444 31.04 -40.14 -13.23
N HIS A 445 30.71 -41.03 -14.19
CA HIS A 445 30.94 -42.47 -14.10
C HIS A 445 30.33 -43.14 -12.86
N THR A 446 29.17 -42.65 -12.38
CA THR A 446 28.51 -43.16 -11.17
C THR A 446 27.28 -44.04 -11.46
N ILE A 447 27.06 -44.46 -12.70
CA ILE A 447 25.91 -45.31 -13.09
C ILE A 447 26.13 -46.74 -12.62
N LYS A 448 25.18 -47.28 -11.86
CA LYS A 448 25.12 -48.71 -11.53
C LYS A 448 24.25 -49.44 -12.56
N ALA A 449 24.45 -50.74 -12.73
CA ALA A 449 23.70 -51.56 -13.70
C ALA A 449 22.16 -51.48 -13.52
N ASN A 450 21.70 -51.18 -12.31
CA ASN A 450 20.28 -51.05 -11.97
C ASN A 450 19.73 -49.61 -12.15
N ASP A 451 20.54 -48.63 -12.55
CA ASP A 451 20.12 -47.23 -12.81
C ASP A 451 19.64 -47.02 -14.27
N ILE A 452 19.64 -48.06 -15.11
CA ILE A 452 19.36 -47.96 -16.55
C ILE A 452 17.86 -48.06 -16.81
N ASP A 453 17.15 -46.94 -16.66
CA ASP A 453 15.70 -46.83 -16.93
C ASP A 453 15.38 -45.88 -18.10
N ILE A 454 16.42 -45.49 -18.86
CA ILE A 454 16.30 -44.60 -20.02
C ILE A 454 16.95 -45.28 -21.23
N ASP A 455 16.11 -45.71 -22.16
CA ASP A 455 16.53 -46.18 -23.47
C ASP A 455 16.93 -44.97 -24.33
N LEU A 456 18.21 -44.93 -24.72
CA LEU A 456 18.79 -43.91 -25.58
C LEU A 456 19.26 -44.56 -26.88
N ASP A 457 19.20 -43.81 -27.98
CA ASP A 457 19.64 -44.33 -29.28
C ASP A 457 21.12 -44.77 -29.25
N GLY A 458 21.49 -45.74 -30.09
CA GLY A 458 22.86 -46.24 -30.16
C GLY A 458 23.95 -45.18 -30.45
N GLY A 459 23.56 -44.02 -30.99
CA GLY A 459 24.45 -42.86 -31.21
C GLY A 459 25.04 -42.27 -29.91
N TYR A 460 24.43 -42.57 -28.76
CA TYR A 460 24.92 -42.14 -27.45
C TYR A 460 26.11 -42.97 -26.93
N ASN A 461 26.39 -44.13 -27.54
CA ASN A 461 27.48 -45.01 -27.10
C ASN A 461 28.87 -44.50 -27.49
N SER A 462 28.96 -43.65 -28.51
CA SER A 462 30.22 -43.06 -28.97
C SER A 462 30.57 -41.73 -28.29
N LEU A 463 29.67 -41.19 -27.47
CA LEU A 463 29.90 -39.94 -26.75
C LEU A 463 30.87 -40.14 -25.58
N ASN A 464 31.90 -39.29 -25.52
CA ASN A 464 32.74 -39.18 -24.33
C ASN A 464 32.05 -38.28 -23.29
N TYR A 465 31.22 -38.88 -22.44
CA TYR A 465 30.45 -38.15 -21.43
C TYR A 465 31.30 -37.34 -20.46
N ALA A 466 32.51 -37.79 -20.14
CA ALA A 466 33.41 -37.11 -19.21
C ALA A 466 33.88 -35.73 -19.72
N GLN A 467 33.84 -35.50 -21.04
CA GLN A 467 34.23 -34.24 -21.66
C GLN A 467 33.05 -33.27 -21.87
N LEU A 468 31.82 -33.68 -21.55
CA LEU A 468 30.65 -32.83 -21.75
C LEU A 468 30.59 -31.70 -20.74
N THR A 469 30.52 -30.48 -21.26
CA THR A 469 30.27 -29.26 -20.48
C THR A 469 28.86 -29.27 -19.89
N ASP A 470 28.65 -28.47 -18.84
CA ASP A 470 27.32 -28.31 -18.23
C ASP A 470 26.25 -27.85 -19.22
N ASP A 471 26.64 -26.99 -20.18
CA ASP A 471 25.73 -26.47 -21.21
C ASP A 471 25.27 -27.60 -22.15
N GLN A 472 26.22 -28.44 -22.58
CA GLN A 472 25.93 -29.62 -23.38
C GLN A 472 25.07 -30.63 -22.62
N ILE A 473 25.27 -30.82 -21.31
CA ILE A 473 24.43 -31.72 -20.50
C ILE A 473 22.98 -31.22 -20.46
N LEU A 474 22.74 -29.93 -20.21
CA LEU A 474 21.39 -29.36 -20.21
C LEU A 474 20.75 -29.42 -21.61
N SER A 475 21.52 -29.12 -22.65
CA SER A 475 21.06 -29.23 -24.04
C SER A 475 20.65 -30.65 -24.40
N LEU A 476 21.44 -31.67 -24.02
CA LEU A 476 21.11 -33.07 -24.28
C LEU A 476 19.86 -33.53 -23.51
N ALA A 477 19.70 -33.11 -22.26
CA ALA A 477 18.50 -33.41 -21.50
C ALA A 477 17.25 -32.80 -22.15
N LEU A 478 17.31 -31.53 -22.55
CA LEU A 478 16.22 -30.88 -23.26
C LEU A 478 15.92 -31.56 -24.61
N TYR A 479 16.96 -31.95 -25.35
CA TYR A 479 16.83 -32.66 -26.61
C TYR A 479 16.07 -33.98 -26.44
N GLU A 480 16.44 -34.80 -25.47
CA GLU A 480 15.78 -36.09 -25.24
C GLU A 480 14.34 -35.95 -24.75
N ILE A 481 14.04 -34.91 -23.97
CA ILE A 481 12.65 -34.58 -23.61
C ILE A 481 11.85 -34.25 -24.87
N GLU A 482 12.33 -33.32 -25.70
CA GLU A 482 11.61 -32.88 -26.90
C GLU A 482 11.52 -33.95 -27.99
N LYS A 483 12.53 -34.81 -28.11
CA LYS A 483 12.57 -35.91 -29.06
C LYS A 483 11.38 -36.85 -28.89
N ARG A 484 10.97 -37.15 -27.66
CA ARG A 484 9.76 -37.95 -27.36
C ARG A 484 8.47 -37.34 -27.91
N TYR A 485 8.46 -36.02 -28.07
CA TYR A 485 7.33 -35.25 -28.55
C TYR A 485 7.55 -34.72 -29.98
N HIS A 486 8.50 -35.31 -30.70
CA HIS A 486 8.85 -34.93 -32.08
C HIS A 486 9.13 -33.42 -32.25
N PHE A 487 9.74 -32.81 -31.24
CA PHE A 487 10.06 -31.37 -31.22
C PHE A 487 8.82 -30.46 -31.41
N SER A 488 7.63 -30.95 -31.06
CA SER A 488 6.40 -30.18 -31.15
C SER A 488 6.27 -29.10 -30.05
N GLY A 489 7.05 -29.21 -28.97
CA GLY A 489 6.88 -28.44 -27.74
C GLY A 489 5.76 -28.95 -26.82
N ASP A 490 5.05 -30.03 -27.18
CA ASP A 490 3.92 -30.55 -26.39
C ASP A 490 4.37 -31.20 -25.07
N GLY A 491 5.68 -31.47 -24.91
CA GLY A 491 6.26 -32.07 -23.71
C GLY A 491 6.03 -31.26 -22.43
N ILE A 492 5.73 -29.96 -22.53
CA ILE A 492 5.41 -29.11 -21.36
C ILE A 492 4.12 -29.53 -20.63
N TRP A 493 3.25 -30.32 -21.28
CA TRP A 493 2.01 -30.84 -20.70
C TRP A 493 2.11 -32.30 -20.27
N SER A 494 3.29 -32.92 -20.41
CA SER A 494 3.51 -34.28 -19.91
C SER A 494 3.25 -34.34 -18.40
N HIS A 495 2.52 -35.36 -17.94
CA HIS A 495 2.23 -35.58 -16.52
C HIS A 495 1.49 -34.45 -15.76
N GLN A 496 0.79 -33.51 -16.42
CA GLN A 496 -0.10 -32.62 -15.68
C GLN A 496 -1.28 -33.41 -15.12
N GLU A 497 -1.47 -33.41 -13.79
CA GLU A 497 -2.69 -33.93 -13.15
C GLU A 497 -3.90 -33.16 -13.72
N GLY A 498 -4.56 -33.78 -14.70
CA GLY A 498 -5.62 -33.18 -15.53
C GLY A 498 -5.53 -33.54 -17.02
N ALA A 499 -4.39 -34.05 -17.50
CA ALA A 499 -4.22 -34.42 -18.91
C ALA A 499 -4.89 -35.75 -19.32
N LYS A 500 -5.45 -36.51 -18.37
CA LYS A 500 -6.20 -37.75 -18.66
C LYS A 500 -7.47 -37.50 -19.48
N ASP A 501 -8.00 -36.27 -19.50
CA ASP A 501 -9.26 -35.97 -20.21
C ASP A 501 -9.06 -35.40 -21.64
N THR A 502 -7.82 -35.04 -22.02
CA THR A 502 -7.56 -34.44 -23.35
C THR A 502 -7.19 -35.47 -24.42
N GLN A 503 -6.68 -36.64 -24.03
CA GLN A 503 -6.43 -37.74 -24.98
C GLN A 503 -7.73 -38.43 -25.41
N THR A 504 -8.74 -38.48 -24.55
CA THR A 504 -10.09 -39.00 -24.85
C THR A 504 -10.85 -38.13 -25.87
N LEU A 505 -10.64 -36.81 -25.86
CA LEU A 505 -11.27 -35.89 -26.83
C LEU A 505 -10.64 -35.94 -28.22
N LYS A 506 -9.33 -36.26 -28.34
CA LYS A 506 -8.68 -36.48 -29.65
C LYS A 506 -9.10 -37.81 -30.29
N GLN A 507 -9.40 -38.84 -29.49
CA GLN A 507 -9.91 -40.12 -30.02
C GLN A 507 -11.38 -40.04 -30.47
N GLN A 508 -12.21 -39.22 -29.83
CA GLN A 508 -13.61 -39.03 -30.25
C GLN A 508 -13.77 -38.14 -31.50
N SER A 509 -12.77 -37.33 -31.84
CA SER A 509 -12.78 -36.50 -33.04
C SER A 509 -12.12 -37.15 -34.26
N GLN A 510 -11.54 -38.35 -34.11
CA GLN A 510 -11.07 -39.19 -35.23
C GLN A 510 -12.03 -40.33 -35.58
N ASN A 511 -13.07 -40.55 -34.78
CA ASN A 511 -14.10 -41.58 -34.99
C ASN A 511 -15.50 -41.01 -35.30
N ASN A 512 -15.60 -39.74 -35.71
CA ASN A 512 -16.83 -39.12 -36.22
C ASN A 512 -16.59 -38.49 -37.59
#